data_AF-A0A3N5NNJ4-F1
#
_entry.id   AF-A0A3N5NNJ4-F1
#
_cell.length_a   1.000
_cell.length_b   1.000
_cell.length_c   1.000
_cell.angle_alpha   90.00
_cell.angle_beta   90.00
_cell.angle_gamma   90.00
#
_symmetry.space_group_name_H-M   'P 1'
#
loop_
_entity.id
_entity.type
_entity.pdbx_description
1 polymer ?
#
loop_
_entity_poly.entity_id
_entity_poly.type
_entity_poly.pdbx_seq_one_letter_code
_entity_poly.pdbx_strand_id
1 'polypeptide(L)' 'KAIFNLPEGYRIVLSLILIEGYDHEEVSEILGISNATSRTQYHRARKKLIELLKQKDA' A
#
# COMPACT_ATOMS: atom_id res chain seq x y z
N LYS A 1 3.06 14.02 2.11
CA LYS A 1 2.08 14.11 3.23
C LYS A 1 0.92 13.10 3.10
N ALA A 2 0.28 12.91 1.93
CA ALA A 2 -0.89 12.02 1.80
C ALA A 2 -0.66 10.55 2.18
N ILE A 3 0.54 10.00 1.96
CA ILE A 3 0.89 8.62 2.32
C ILE A 3 0.76 8.33 3.83
N PHE A 4 1.00 9.33 4.68
CA PHE A 4 0.86 9.21 6.13
C PHE A 4 -0.60 9.18 6.61
N ASN A 5 -1.54 9.53 5.74
CA ASN A 5 -2.98 9.44 6.03
C ASN A 5 -3.58 8.08 5.64
N LEU A 6 -2.76 7.17 5.09
CA LEU A 6 -3.19 5.78 4.86
C LEU A 6 -3.20 4.99 6.18
N PRO A 7 -4.12 4.02 6.32
CA PRO A 7 -4.02 2.98 7.34
C PRO A 7 -2.63 2.32 7.30
N GLU A 8 -2.13 1.90 8.46
CA GLU A 8 -0.77 1.41 8.62
C GLU A 8 -0.44 0.26 7.66
N GLY A 9 -1.26 -0.80 7.62
CA GLY A 9 -1.02 -1.94 6.72
C GLY A 9 -0.98 -1.53 5.24
N TYR A 10 -1.81 -0.57 4.83
CA TYR A 10 -1.81 -0.05 3.46
C TYR A 10 -0.53 0.71 3.16
N ARG A 11 -0.05 1.51 4.11
CA ARG A 11 1.19 2.26 3.97
C ARG A 11 2.39 1.32 3.84
N ILE A 12 2.47 0.32 4.71
CA ILE A 12 3.58 -0.66 4.73
C ILE A 12 3.62 -1.44 3.41
N VAL A 13 2.51 -2.04 2.98
CA VAL A 13 2.44 -2.79 1.71
C VAL A 13 2.81 -1.90 0.53
N LEU A 14 2.29 -0.67 0.49
CA LEU A 14 2.55 0.24 -0.63
C LEU A 14 4.02 0.72 -0.65
N SER A 15 4.63 0.94 0.52
CA SER A 15 6.05 1.29 0.64
C SER A 15 6.96 0.16 0.18
N LEU A 16 6.73 -1.07 0.66
CA LEU A 16 7.55 -2.22 0.28
C LEU A 16 7.52 -2.46 -1.24
N ILE A 17 6.35 -2.30 -1.88
CA ILE A 17 6.23 -2.52 -3.33
C ILE A 17 6.78 -1.35 -4.14
N LEU A 18 6.36 -0.11 -3.85
CA LEU A 18 6.65 1.03 -4.72
C LEU A 18 7.97 1.74 -4.41
N ILE A 19 8.48 1.62 -3.18
CA ILE A 19 9.69 2.32 -2.74
C ILE A 19 10.84 1.34 -2.69
N GLU A 20 10.66 0.22 -2.01
CA GLU A 20 11.72 -0.79 -1.85
C GLU A 20 11.82 -1.74 -3.05
N GLY A 21 10.76 -1.85 -3.86
CA GLY A 21 10.76 -2.64 -5.10
C GLY A 21 10.45 -4.13 -4.93
N TYR A 22 9.96 -4.55 -3.76
CA TYR A 22 9.56 -5.93 -3.52
C TYR A 22 8.31 -6.32 -4.32
N ASP A 23 8.21 -7.59 -4.66
CA ASP A 23 7.00 -8.15 -5.24
C ASP A 23 5.97 -8.62 -4.17
N HIS A 24 4.83 -9.12 -4.62
CA HIS A 24 3.76 -9.55 -3.70
C HIS A 24 4.10 -10.81 -2.91
N GLU A 25 4.99 -11.67 -3.43
CA GLU A 25 5.43 -12.90 -2.77
C GLU A 25 6.37 -12.55 -1.62
N GLU A 26 7.40 -11.74 -1.89
CA GLU A 26 8.33 -11.24 -0.87
C GLU A 26 7.59 -10.47 0.23
N VAL A 27 6.66 -9.59 -0.13
CA VAL A 27 5.84 -8.85 0.86
C VAL A 27 4.97 -9.79 1.69
N SER A 28 4.48 -10.88 1.10
CA SER A 28 3.66 -11.86 1.82
C SER A 28 4.46 -12.60 2.89
N GLU A 29 5.72 -12.92 2.59
CA GLU A 29 6.66 -13.52 3.53
C GLU A 29 7.07 -12.54 4.62
N ILE A 30 7.47 -11.31 4.26
CA ILE A 30 7.90 -10.26 5.19
C ILE A 30 6.82 -9.95 6.23
N LEU A 31 5.56 -9.87 5.80
CA LEU A 31 4.45 -9.46 6.66
C LEU A 31 3.67 -10.64 7.27
N GLY A 32 3.99 -11.88 6.91
CA GLY A 32 3.25 -13.06 7.37
C GLY A 32 1.77 -13.05 6.93
N ILE A 33 1.48 -12.52 5.74
CA ILE A 33 0.13 -12.45 5.16
C ILE A 33 0.05 -13.30 3.89
N SER A 34 -1.15 -13.59 3.40
CA SER A 34 -1.27 -14.28 2.11
C SER A 34 -0.89 -13.36 0.93
N ASN A 35 -0.41 -13.93 -0.18
CA ASN A 35 -0.17 -13.19 -1.42
C ASN A 35 -1.44 -12.46 -1.92
N ALA A 36 -2.61 -13.10 -1.78
CA ALA A 36 -3.90 -12.49 -2.10
C ALA A 36 -4.22 -11.27 -1.21
N THR A 37 -3.86 -11.34 0.08
CA THR A 37 -3.95 -10.22 1.02
C THR A 37 -3.03 -9.08 0.59
N SER A 38 -1.77 -9.37 0.25
CA SER A 38 -0.81 -8.37 -0.26
C SER A 38 -1.35 -7.63 -1.48
N ARG A 39 -1.84 -8.36 -2.50
CA ARG A 39 -2.45 -7.78 -3.71
C ARG A 39 -3.67 -6.91 -3.40
N THR A 40 -4.58 -7.40 -2.55
CA THR A 40 -5.79 -6.68 -2.19
C THR A 40 -5.49 -5.40 -1.39
N GLN A 41 -4.56 -5.49 -0.42
CA GLN A 41 -4.13 -4.34 0.36
C GLN A 41 -3.44 -3.30 -0.53
N TYR A 42 -2.53 -3.71 -1.42
CA TYR A 42 -1.88 -2.81 -2.37
C TYR A 42 -2.89 -2.08 -3.26
N HIS A 43 -3.85 -2.79 -3.84
CA HIS A 43 -4.88 -2.18 -4.69
C HIS A 43 -5.73 -1.14 -3.91
N ARG A 44 -6.18 -1.51 -2.70
CA ARG A 44 -6.96 -0.61 -1.84
C ARG A 44 -6.14 0.60 -1.38
N ALA A 45 -4.86 0.39 -1.02
CA ALA A 45 -3.92 1.42 -0.64
C ALA A 45 -3.72 2.44 -1.76
N ARG A 46 -3.48 1.96 -2.99
CA ARG A 46 -3.29 2.81 -4.17
C ARG A 46 -4.55 3.64 -4.46
N LYS A 47 -5.73 3.02 -4.44
CA LYS A 47 -7.00 3.74 -4.63
C LYS A 47 -7.19 4.84 -3.57
N LYS A 48 -6.98 4.50 -2.29
CA LYS A 48 -7.13 5.45 -1.18
C LYS A 48 -6.12 6.60 -1.28
N LEU A 49 -4.89 6.33 -1.70
CA LEU A 49 -3.87 7.35 -1.89
C LEU A 49 -4.27 8.35 -2.98
N ILE A 50 -4.80 7.86 -4.11
CA ILE A 50 -5.30 8.72 -5.19
C ILE A 50 -6.46 9.60 -4.70
N GLU A 51 -7.41 9.04 -3.94
CA GLU A 51 -8.50 9.81 -3.33
C GLU A 51 -7.99 10.93 -2.42
N LEU A 52 -7.01 10.61 -1.55
CA LEU A 52 -6.41 11.59 -0.62
C LEU A 52 -5.63 12.69 -1.34
N LEU A 53 -5.01 12.40 -2.48
CA LEU A 53 -4.33 13.38 -3.31
C LEU A 53 -5.35 14.30 -3.99
N LYS A 54 -6.39 13.73 -4.60
CA LYS A 54 -7.47 14.51 -5.23
C LYS A 54 -8.19 15.45 -4.26
N GLN A 55 -8.38 15.03 -3.01
CA GLN A 55 -8.98 15.88 -1.97
C GLN A 55 -8.08 17.03 -1.50
N LYS A 56 -6.77 16.96 -1.75
CA LYS A 56 -5.81 18.02 -1.38
C LYS A 56 -5.61 19.05 -2.48
N ASP A 57 -5.95 18.69 -3.71
CA ASP A 57 -5.84 19.56 -4.89
C ASP A 57 -7.15 20.32 -5.19
N ALA A 58 -8.18 20.12 -4.37
CA ALA A 58 -9.47 20.82 -4.39
C ALA A 58 -9.59 21.78 -3.21
#